data_AF-A0A7S2VP44-F1
#
_entry.id   AF-A0A7S2VP44-F1
#
_cell.length_a   1.000
_cell.length_b   1.000
_cell.length_c   1.000
_cell.angle_alpha   90.00
_cell.angle_beta   90.00
_cell.angle_gamma   90.00
#
_symmetry.space_group_name_H-M   'P 1'
#
loop_
_entity.id
_entity.type
_entity.pdbx_description
1 polymer ?
#
loop_
_entity_poly.entity_id
_entity_poly.type
_entity_poly.pdbx_seq_one_letter_code
_entity_poly.pdbx_strand_id
1 'polypeptide(L)'
;AMWLKWVHLGTMKASTFTEALTIKGDAWLQELSRRDISASLVIGYAAAFHAYMTEPGAIVSDLTYCIDYYGLMFALPLESRMVLSEALLNSLGLVRVSISSGVSSTDRERQDSSIMRPRITQTKADMLLDEVRAGKTCVGLVDKLMVRFVFVVAMRVYMRPSLEGEAVNVDDISVDDAEEFQHKRFLVKVGDVNQWTGTVTPCCVLPGSKRREQETPVAAMGRVIDEDLNAMGASIEWHPLVGRSETRTFKDSPTYGFKTMYSRTAYTGFTSVEQLGTSIATPREGFAPRLTAEPARAAVWGATWSSSTR
;
A
#
# COMPACT_ATOMS: atom_id res chain seq x y z
N ALA A 1 6.43 14.20 -14.96
CA ALA A 1 6.32 15.01 -13.73
C ALA A 1 7.22 16.25 -13.86
N MET A 2 7.07 17.31 -13.05
CA MET A 2 8.05 18.43 -13.09
C MET A 2 9.34 18.02 -12.37
N TRP A 3 10.35 17.60 -13.13
CA TRP A 3 11.70 17.43 -12.62
C TRP A 3 12.43 18.77 -12.67
N LEU A 4 12.62 19.40 -11.52
CA LEU A 4 13.49 20.56 -11.38
C LEU A 4 14.66 20.18 -10.47
N LYS A 5 15.79 19.81 -11.07
CA LYS A 5 17.10 19.97 -10.45
C LYS A 5 17.84 21.06 -11.20
N TRP A 6 17.82 22.27 -10.65
CA TRP A 6 18.56 23.41 -11.18
C TRP A 6 19.96 23.52 -10.54
N VAL A 7 20.79 24.42 -11.10
CA VAL A 7 22.24 24.65 -10.86
C VAL A 7 23.09 23.72 -11.74
N HIS A 8 23.78 24.16 -12.81
CA HIS A 8 24.27 25.48 -13.29
C HIS A 8 24.03 25.59 -14.85
N LEU A 9 24.28 26.67 -15.61
CA LEU A 9 24.82 28.03 -15.35
C LEU A 9 24.24 29.13 -16.30
N GLY A 10 23.29 28.84 -17.20
CA GLY A 10 22.84 29.74 -18.27
C GLY A 10 21.32 29.73 -18.51
N THR A 11 20.79 30.72 -19.22
CA THR A 11 19.34 30.83 -19.48
C THR A 11 18.87 29.87 -20.58
N MET A 12 18.43 28.67 -20.18
CA MET A 12 17.67 27.77 -21.04
C MET A 12 16.18 27.84 -20.69
N LYS A 13 15.35 28.26 -21.64
CA LYS A 13 13.90 28.39 -21.47
C LYS A 13 13.22 27.08 -21.86
N ALA A 14 13.06 26.17 -20.89
CA ALA A 14 12.39 24.89 -21.10
C ALA A 14 10.87 25.07 -21.29
N SER A 15 10.44 25.28 -22.53
CA SER A 15 9.03 25.19 -22.94
C SER A 15 8.79 23.88 -23.70
N THR A 16 8.58 22.79 -22.97
CA THR A 16 8.04 21.56 -23.57
C THR A 16 6.55 21.78 -23.82
N PHE A 17 6.14 21.77 -25.08
CA PHE A 17 4.74 21.73 -25.46
C PHE A 17 4.19 20.31 -25.26
N THR A 18 3.72 20.01 -24.05
CA THR A 18 2.65 19.01 -23.90
C THR A 18 1.33 19.68 -24.28
N GLU A 19 0.43 18.98 -24.96
CA GLU A 19 -0.91 19.51 -25.30
C GLU A 19 -1.77 19.81 -24.06
N ALA A 20 -1.31 19.41 -22.87
CA ALA A 20 -1.92 19.69 -21.58
C ALA A 20 -1.18 20.78 -20.78
N LEU A 21 -1.95 21.77 -20.32
CA LEU A 21 -1.74 22.65 -19.17
C LEU A 21 -0.40 23.45 -19.09
N THR A 22 -0.45 24.75 -19.44
CA THR A 22 0.61 25.71 -19.08
C THR A 22 0.39 26.27 -17.67
N ILE A 23 1.28 25.93 -16.72
CA ILE A 23 1.31 26.52 -15.38
C ILE A 23 2.31 27.68 -15.35
N LYS A 24 1.88 28.88 -14.94
CA LYS A 24 2.80 29.98 -14.63
C LYS A 24 3.43 29.75 -13.26
N GLY A 25 4.70 29.33 -13.22
CA GLY A 25 5.42 28.99 -11.99
C GLY A 25 5.33 30.07 -10.91
N ASP A 26 5.63 31.33 -11.25
CA ASP A 26 5.61 32.44 -10.29
C ASP A 26 4.22 32.69 -9.69
N ALA A 27 3.16 32.60 -10.51
CA ALA A 27 1.79 32.75 -10.05
C ALA A 27 1.34 31.58 -9.17
N TRP A 28 1.80 30.36 -9.48
CA TRP A 28 1.53 29.18 -8.65
C TRP A 28 2.26 29.25 -7.32
N LEU A 29 3.53 29.65 -7.29
CA LEU A 29 4.29 29.89 -6.06
C LEU A 29 3.66 31.01 -5.22
N GLN A 30 3.19 32.09 -5.85
CA GLN A 30 2.45 33.14 -5.17
C GLN A 30 1.15 32.61 -4.54
N GLU A 31 0.37 31.78 -5.23
CA GLU A 31 -0.83 31.17 -4.65
C GLU A 31 -0.53 30.15 -3.54
N LEU A 32 0.56 29.39 -3.64
CA LEU A 32 1.01 28.52 -2.54
C LEU A 32 1.40 29.36 -1.30
N SER A 33 2.14 30.45 -1.48
CA SER A 33 2.51 31.37 -0.38
C SER A 33 1.32 32.08 0.29
N ARG A 34 0.13 32.07 -0.34
CA ARG A 34 -1.12 32.61 0.22
C ARG A 34 -1.93 31.56 0.99
N ARG A 35 -1.54 30.28 0.93
CA ARG A 35 -2.34 29.14 1.41
C ARG A 35 -1.44 28.11 2.09
N ASP A 36 -1.10 28.35 3.35
CA ASP A 36 -0.19 27.51 4.16
C ASP A 36 -0.52 26.01 4.09
N ILE A 37 -1.81 25.66 4.16
CA ILE A 37 -2.27 24.27 4.03
C ILE A 37 -1.91 23.68 2.65
N SER A 38 -2.14 24.43 1.57
CA SER A 38 -1.81 23.99 0.21
C SER A 38 -0.29 23.91 -0.01
N ALA A 39 0.48 24.86 0.53
CA ALA A 39 1.94 24.81 0.51
C ALA A 39 2.47 23.57 1.26
N SER A 40 1.96 23.32 2.47
CA SER A 40 2.33 22.14 3.27
C SER A 40 2.04 20.82 2.56
N LEU A 41 0.87 20.70 1.92
CA LEU A 41 0.53 19.52 1.10
C LEU A 41 1.50 19.33 -0.09
N VAL A 42 1.87 20.40 -0.80
CA VAL A 42 2.81 20.33 -1.92
C VAL A 42 4.22 19.99 -1.46
N ILE A 43 4.68 20.54 -0.32
CA ILE A 43 5.96 20.21 0.29
C ILE A 43 5.99 18.74 0.73
N GLY A 44 4.94 18.27 1.41
CA GLY A 44 4.80 16.87 1.82
C GLY A 44 4.80 15.90 0.64
N TYR A 45 4.12 16.27 -0.47
CA TYR A 45 4.16 15.53 -1.72
C TYR A 45 5.57 15.50 -2.35
N ALA A 46 6.24 16.66 -2.43
CA ALA A 46 7.58 16.74 -3.01
C ALA A 46 8.61 15.91 -2.20
N ALA A 47 8.51 15.94 -0.86
CA ALA A 47 9.33 15.13 0.03
C ALA A 47 9.07 13.63 -0.14
N ALA A 48 7.80 13.21 -0.14
CA ALA A 48 7.42 11.81 -0.36
C ALA A 48 7.83 11.30 -1.76
N PHE A 49 7.72 12.14 -2.79
CA PHE A 49 8.12 11.82 -4.16
C PHE A 49 9.65 11.70 -4.29
N HIS A 50 10.40 12.60 -3.67
CA HIS A 50 11.85 12.52 -3.63
C HIS A 50 12.30 11.26 -2.87
N ALA A 51 11.70 10.98 -1.70
CA ALA A 51 11.99 9.77 -0.92
C ALA A 51 11.77 8.50 -1.76
N TYR A 52 10.62 8.38 -2.44
CA TYR A 52 10.32 7.30 -3.37
C TYR A 52 11.36 7.18 -4.49
N MET A 53 11.73 8.30 -5.13
CA MET A 53 12.75 8.30 -6.20
C MET A 53 14.17 8.01 -5.70
N THR A 54 14.40 8.01 -4.39
CA THR A 54 15.65 7.55 -3.76
C THR A 54 15.57 6.13 -3.18
N GLU A 55 14.42 5.46 -3.22
CA GLU A 55 14.35 4.04 -2.86
C GLU A 55 15.18 3.22 -3.86
N PRO A 56 15.99 2.23 -3.40
CA PRO A 56 16.65 1.29 -4.30
C PRO A 56 15.65 0.71 -5.31
N GLY A 57 16.07 0.65 -6.57
CA GLY A 57 15.26 0.14 -7.70
C GLY A 57 13.89 0.77 -7.91
N ALA A 58 13.62 1.95 -7.36
CA ALA A 58 12.55 2.80 -7.87
C ALA A 58 12.81 3.09 -9.36
N ILE A 59 11.76 3.02 -10.19
CA ILE A 59 11.87 3.38 -11.60
C ILE A 59 11.95 4.90 -11.69
N VAL A 60 13.17 5.42 -11.87
CA VAL A 60 13.48 6.84 -12.03
C VAL A 60 12.94 7.31 -13.39
N SER A 61 11.64 7.55 -13.46
CA SER A 61 10.93 7.99 -14.67
C SER A 61 10.01 9.18 -14.39
N ASP A 62 9.93 10.08 -15.37
CA ASP A 62 8.99 11.18 -15.39
C ASP A 62 7.63 10.82 -15.99
N LEU A 63 7.52 9.63 -16.60
CA LEU A 63 6.31 9.08 -17.20
C LEU A 63 5.32 8.62 -16.12
N THR A 64 4.05 8.96 -16.33
CA THR A 64 2.96 8.71 -15.37
C THR A 64 2.70 7.23 -15.11
N TYR A 65 2.96 6.35 -16.08
CA TYR A 65 2.62 4.92 -15.98
C TYR A 65 3.50 4.12 -15.00
N CYS A 66 4.69 4.63 -14.66
CA CYS A 66 5.65 3.93 -13.79
C CYS A 66 5.54 4.33 -12.31
N ILE A 67 4.78 5.38 -11.98
CA ILE A 67 4.72 5.93 -10.62
C ILE A 67 3.54 5.30 -9.86
N ASP A 68 3.82 4.65 -8.72
CA ASP A 68 2.75 4.24 -7.79
C ASP A 68 2.18 5.45 -7.04
N TYR A 69 1.29 6.19 -7.69
CA TYR A 69 0.58 7.32 -7.11
C TYR A 69 -0.12 6.96 -5.79
N TYR A 70 -0.60 5.72 -5.62
CA TYR A 70 -1.29 5.33 -4.39
C TYR A 70 -0.32 5.14 -3.23
N GLY A 71 0.81 4.46 -3.46
CA GLY A 71 1.90 4.35 -2.49
C GLY A 71 2.48 5.71 -2.13
N LEU A 72 2.61 6.60 -3.10
CA LEU A 72 3.04 7.99 -2.90
C LEU A 72 2.06 8.79 -2.04
N MET A 73 0.74 8.66 -2.28
CA MET A 73 -0.30 9.27 -1.44
C MET A 73 -0.32 8.70 -0.01
N PHE A 74 0.15 7.47 0.21
CA PHE A 74 0.33 6.89 1.55
C PHE A 74 1.62 7.32 2.23
N ALA A 75 2.67 7.61 1.45
CA ALA A 75 3.95 8.15 1.93
C ALA A 75 3.88 9.63 2.35
N LEU A 76 2.77 10.34 2.03
CA LEU A 76 2.51 11.68 2.56
C LEU A 76 2.47 11.69 4.11
N PRO A 77 2.91 12.80 4.74
CA PRO A 77 2.72 13.02 6.18
C PRO A 77 1.27 12.78 6.62
N LEU A 78 1.06 12.32 7.86
CA LEU A 78 -0.27 12.00 8.37
C LEU A 78 -1.21 13.21 8.30
N GLU A 79 -0.73 14.37 8.68
CA GLU A 79 -1.44 15.64 8.65
C GLU A 79 -1.93 15.96 7.23
N SER A 80 -1.08 15.69 6.23
CA SER A 80 -1.43 15.84 4.81
C SER A 80 -2.54 14.86 4.40
N ARG A 81 -2.42 13.59 4.79
CA ARG A 81 -3.44 12.55 4.50
C ARG A 81 -4.76 12.83 5.22
N MET A 82 -4.72 13.37 6.43
CA MET A 82 -5.89 13.82 7.19
C MET A 82 -6.60 14.98 6.49
N VAL A 83 -5.89 16.07 6.17
CA VAL A 83 -6.46 17.24 5.47
C VAL A 83 -7.11 16.82 4.14
N LEU A 84 -6.46 15.98 3.35
CA LEU A 84 -7.00 15.48 2.08
C LEU A 84 -8.24 14.59 2.27
N SER A 85 -8.23 13.70 3.27
CA SER A 85 -9.36 12.81 3.56
C SER A 85 -10.56 13.59 4.13
N GLU A 86 -10.33 14.55 5.02
CA GLU A 86 -11.36 15.45 5.56
C GLU A 86 -11.95 16.33 4.45
N ALA A 87 -11.13 16.97 3.61
CA ALA A 87 -11.60 17.76 2.47
C ALA A 87 -12.49 16.94 1.52
N LEU A 88 -12.12 15.68 1.25
CA LEU A 88 -12.91 14.78 0.41
C LEU A 88 -14.25 14.42 1.07
N LEU A 89 -14.28 14.03 2.34
CA LEU A 89 -15.52 13.71 3.06
C LEU A 89 -16.44 14.94 3.22
N ASN A 90 -15.86 16.12 3.45
CA ASN A 90 -16.57 17.40 3.47
C ASN A 90 -17.22 17.69 2.10
N SER A 91 -16.49 17.50 0.99
CA SER A 91 -16.99 17.74 -0.38
C SER A 91 -18.20 16.88 -0.76
N LEU A 92 -18.31 15.70 -0.15
CA LEU A 92 -19.42 14.77 -0.32
C LEU A 92 -20.63 15.08 0.58
N GLY A 93 -20.50 16.06 1.49
CA GLY A 93 -21.51 16.41 2.49
C GLY A 93 -21.60 15.41 3.65
N LEU A 94 -20.56 14.59 3.86
CA LEU A 94 -20.54 13.47 4.82
C LEU A 94 -19.97 13.86 6.19
N VAL A 95 -19.43 15.06 6.31
CA VAL A 95 -18.94 15.64 7.56
C VAL A 95 -19.48 17.07 7.61
N ARG A 96 -20.26 17.36 8.65
CA ARG A 96 -20.75 18.72 8.90
C ARG A 96 -19.64 19.56 9.54
N VAL A 97 -18.84 20.22 8.71
CA VAL A 97 -18.00 21.30 9.23
C VAL A 97 -18.91 22.48 9.57
N SER A 98 -18.93 22.87 10.84
CA SER A 98 -19.69 24.04 11.34
C SER A 98 -19.02 25.37 10.94
N ILE A 99 -18.66 25.54 9.66
CA ILE A 99 -18.16 26.81 9.15
C ILE A 99 -19.36 27.73 8.96
N SER A 100 -19.56 28.64 9.91
CA SER A 100 -20.61 29.67 9.91
C SER A 100 -20.33 30.81 8.91
N SER A 101 -19.69 30.52 7.77
CA SER A 101 -19.38 31.49 6.73
C SER A 101 -20.61 31.75 5.86
N GLY A 102 -21.24 32.91 6.04
CA GLY A 102 -22.42 33.36 5.30
C GLY A 102 -22.14 33.72 3.84
N VAL A 103 -21.76 32.74 3.01
CA VAL A 103 -21.54 32.92 1.57
C VAL A 103 -22.89 32.87 0.85
N SER A 104 -23.25 33.95 0.16
CA SER A 104 -24.52 34.11 -0.56
C SER A 104 -24.67 33.11 -1.71
N SER A 105 -25.87 32.57 -1.87
CA SER A 105 -26.15 31.35 -2.64
C SER A 105 -26.42 31.54 -4.14
N THR A 106 -25.93 32.60 -4.77
CA THR A 106 -26.43 33.06 -6.08
C THR A 106 -25.76 32.45 -7.33
N ASP A 107 -24.49 32.03 -7.27
CA ASP A 107 -23.76 31.52 -8.45
C ASP A 107 -23.47 30.02 -8.36
N ARG A 108 -24.52 29.19 -8.41
CA ARG A 108 -24.44 27.72 -8.27
C ARG A 108 -24.68 26.90 -9.53
N GLU A 109 -24.68 27.54 -10.71
CA GLU A 109 -24.85 26.83 -11.98
C GLU A 109 -23.53 26.26 -12.54
N ARG A 110 -23.59 25.00 -12.99
CA ARG A 110 -22.68 24.37 -13.96
C ARG A 110 -21.22 24.13 -13.56
N GLN A 111 -21.02 23.34 -12.49
CA GLN A 111 -19.92 22.37 -12.53
C GLN A 111 -20.40 20.99 -12.08
N ASP A 112 -21.10 20.32 -13.00
CA ASP A 112 -21.73 19.02 -12.80
C ASP A 112 -20.71 17.86 -12.89
N SER A 113 -19.59 18.01 -12.18
CA SER A 113 -18.65 16.93 -11.92
C SER A 113 -19.30 15.96 -10.92
N SER A 114 -20.18 15.11 -11.43
CA SER A 114 -20.89 14.08 -10.66
C SER A 114 -19.89 13.06 -10.09
N ILE A 115 -19.32 13.39 -8.94
CA ILE A 115 -18.65 12.45 -8.04
C ILE A 115 -19.75 11.57 -7.47
N MET A 116 -19.65 10.26 -7.67
CA MET A 116 -20.64 9.31 -7.16
C MET A 116 -20.59 9.33 -5.63
N ARG A 117 -21.59 9.95 -5.01
CA ARG A 117 -21.66 10.09 -3.55
C ARG A 117 -21.97 8.73 -2.91
N PRO A 118 -21.05 8.15 -2.12
CA PRO A 118 -21.35 6.91 -1.41
C PRO A 118 -22.40 7.16 -0.33
N ARG A 119 -23.32 6.21 -0.13
CA ARG A 119 -24.30 6.25 0.96
C ARG A 119 -23.66 5.76 2.27
N ILE A 120 -22.80 6.60 2.84
CA ILE A 120 -22.15 6.37 4.13
C ILE A 120 -22.82 7.23 5.22
N THR A 121 -23.03 6.67 6.40
CA THR A 121 -23.58 7.39 7.56
C THR A 121 -22.50 8.21 8.25
N GLN A 122 -22.87 9.29 8.97
CA GLN A 122 -21.92 10.13 9.71
C GLN A 122 -20.99 9.28 10.59
N THR A 123 -21.53 8.39 11.41
CA THR A 123 -20.76 7.47 12.27
C THR A 123 -19.72 6.65 11.52
N LYS A 124 -20.03 6.21 10.29
CA LYS A 124 -19.09 5.44 9.45
C LYS A 124 -18.02 6.36 8.82
N ALA A 125 -18.33 7.62 8.55
CA ALA A 125 -17.35 8.62 8.12
C ALA A 125 -16.42 9.02 9.28
N ASP A 126 -16.95 9.13 10.50
CA ASP A 126 -16.17 9.42 11.71
C ASP A 126 -15.21 8.27 12.03
N MET A 127 -15.69 7.02 12.03
CA MET A 127 -14.85 5.81 12.16
C MET A 127 -13.74 5.75 11.10
N LEU A 128 -14.03 6.16 9.86
CA LEU A 128 -13.07 6.21 8.77
C LEU A 128 -12.00 7.28 9.03
N LEU A 129 -12.40 8.47 9.50
CA LEU A 129 -11.46 9.52 9.91
C LEU A 129 -10.57 9.07 11.06
N ASP A 130 -11.09 8.31 12.03
CA ASP A 130 -10.30 7.78 13.14
C ASP A 130 -9.31 6.69 12.68
N GLU A 131 -9.63 5.91 11.65
CA GLU A 131 -8.65 5.04 10.98
C GLU A 131 -7.56 5.84 10.25
N VAL A 132 -7.90 6.96 9.61
CA VAL A 132 -6.93 7.84 8.94
C VAL A 132 -6.02 8.50 9.98
N ARG A 133 -6.57 9.05 11.07
CA ARG A 133 -5.85 9.65 12.20
C ARG A 133 -4.93 8.67 12.91
N ALA A 134 -5.29 7.38 12.94
CA ALA A 134 -4.42 6.32 13.45
C ALA A 134 -3.41 5.79 12.40
N GLY A 135 -3.26 6.48 11.26
CA GLY A 135 -2.32 6.15 10.20
C GLY A 135 -2.65 4.92 9.34
N LYS A 136 -3.71 4.17 9.68
CA LYS A 136 -4.04 2.83 9.17
C LYS A 136 -4.52 2.81 7.71
N THR A 137 -4.96 3.95 7.18
CA THR A 137 -5.58 4.08 5.86
C THR A 137 -5.50 5.53 5.37
N CYS A 138 -5.87 5.77 4.12
CA CYS A 138 -6.22 7.08 3.60
C CYS A 138 -7.45 6.97 2.68
N VAL A 139 -8.13 8.09 2.43
CA VAL A 139 -9.28 8.18 1.53
C VAL A 139 -8.89 9.00 0.31
N GLY A 140 -9.37 8.61 -0.87
CA GLY A 140 -9.14 9.34 -2.11
C GLY A 140 -10.16 8.98 -3.17
N LEU A 141 -9.90 9.41 -4.42
CA LEU A 141 -10.76 9.17 -5.57
C LEU A 141 -10.07 8.27 -6.58
N VAL A 142 -10.80 7.29 -7.11
CA VAL A 142 -10.44 6.53 -8.33
C VAL A 142 -11.66 6.48 -9.21
N ASP A 143 -11.54 6.92 -10.48
CA ASP A 143 -12.65 6.98 -11.44
C ASP A 143 -13.92 7.66 -10.90
N LYS A 144 -13.74 8.75 -10.14
CA LYS A 144 -14.79 9.52 -9.42
C LYS A 144 -15.51 8.75 -8.30
N LEU A 145 -15.07 7.55 -7.94
CA LEU A 145 -15.52 6.80 -6.77
C LEU A 145 -14.65 7.15 -5.57
N MET A 146 -15.27 7.36 -4.40
CA MET A 146 -14.54 7.42 -3.13
C MET A 146 -14.01 6.03 -2.77
N VAL A 147 -12.72 5.94 -2.50
CA VAL A 147 -12.01 4.69 -2.23
C VAL A 147 -11.18 4.83 -0.95
N ARG A 148 -11.23 3.80 -0.12
CA ARG A 148 -10.38 3.64 1.08
C ARG A 148 -9.17 2.81 0.68
N PHE A 149 -7.95 3.27 0.96
CA PHE A 149 -6.73 2.59 0.56
C PHE A 149 -6.12 1.82 1.74
N VAL A 150 -5.87 0.53 1.53
CA VAL A 150 -5.14 -0.32 2.48
C VAL A 150 -3.89 -0.85 1.78
N PHE A 151 -2.74 -0.61 2.40
CA PHE A 151 -1.46 -1.05 1.88
C PHE A 151 -0.99 -2.27 2.68
N VAL A 152 -0.65 -3.33 1.95
CA VAL A 152 -0.28 -4.64 2.50
C VAL A 152 1.06 -5.03 1.91
N VAL A 153 1.94 -5.60 2.72
CA VAL A 153 3.11 -6.32 2.24
C VAL A 153 2.94 -7.81 2.46
N ALA A 154 3.47 -8.63 1.57
CA ALA A 154 3.42 -10.09 1.66
C ALA A 154 4.70 -10.71 1.10
N MET A 155 5.08 -11.89 1.57
CA MET A 155 6.25 -12.62 1.05
C MET A 155 5.86 -14.00 0.54
N ARG A 156 6.43 -14.40 -0.60
CA ARG A 156 6.52 -15.80 -1.04
C ARG A 156 7.90 -16.31 -0.64
N VAL A 157 7.96 -17.23 0.33
CA VAL A 157 9.22 -17.88 0.72
C VAL A 157 9.32 -19.23 0.02
N TYR A 158 10.28 -19.38 -0.89
CA TYR A 158 10.56 -20.63 -1.59
C TYR A 158 11.66 -21.42 -0.89
N MET A 159 11.57 -22.75 -0.92
CA MET A 159 12.70 -23.59 -0.55
C MET A 159 13.70 -23.60 -1.72
N ARG A 160 14.96 -23.22 -1.48
CA ARG A 160 16.03 -23.39 -2.46
C ARG A 160 16.24 -24.91 -2.66
N PRO A 161 16.24 -25.42 -3.91
CA PRO A 161 16.61 -26.82 -4.13
C PRO A 161 18.04 -27.05 -3.63
N SER A 162 18.29 -28.22 -3.04
CA SER A 162 19.62 -28.64 -2.59
C SER A 162 20.52 -28.98 -3.78
N LEU A 163 20.93 -27.95 -4.51
CA LEU A 163 21.96 -28.05 -5.54
C LEU A 163 23.33 -28.09 -4.86
N GLU A 164 23.87 -29.29 -4.74
CA GLU A 164 25.25 -29.54 -4.31
C GLU A 164 26.23 -28.89 -5.31
N GLY A 165 26.68 -27.65 -5.05
CA GLY A 165 27.71 -27.04 -5.89
C GLY A 165 27.92 -25.54 -5.67
N GLU A 166 26.93 -24.71 -5.97
CA GLU A 166 27.13 -23.27 -6.13
C GLU A 166 26.14 -22.43 -5.33
N ALA A 167 26.69 -21.49 -4.56
CA ALA A 167 25.91 -20.47 -3.87
C ALA A 167 25.35 -19.48 -4.89
N VAL A 168 24.10 -19.69 -5.32
CA VAL A 168 23.39 -18.77 -6.20
C VAL A 168 23.26 -17.43 -5.50
N ASN A 169 24.01 -16.45 -5.98
CA ASN A 169 23.91 -15.06 -5.55
C ASN A 169 22.51 -14.53 -5.87
N VAL A 170 21.84 -13.96 -4.87
CA VAL A 170 20.45 -13.47 -5.00
C VAL A 170 20.35 -12.31 -6.01
N ASP A 171 21.44 -11.54 -6.16
CA ASP A 171 21.51 -10.43 -7.12
C ASP A 171 21.58 -10.90 -8.59
N ASP A 172 21.97 -12.15 -8.84
CA ASP A 172 22.06 -12.74 -10.17
C ASP A 172 20.76 -13.46 -10.61
N ILE A 173 19.75 -13.55 -9.72
CA ILE A 173 18.43 -14.10 -10.06
C ILE A 173 17.71 -13.10 -10.97
N SER A 174 17.58 -13.44 -12.25
CA SER A 174 16.91 -12.59 -13.22
C SER A 174 15.40 -12.52 -12.97
N VAL A 175 14.75 -11.49 -13.53
CA VAL A 175 13.29 -11.38 -13.48
C VAL A 175 12.62 -12.55 -14.23
N ASP A 176 13.28 -13.10 -15.24
CA ASP A 176 12.79 -14.23 -16.03
C ASP A 176 12.85 -15.55 -15.24
N ASP A 177 13.90 -15.74 -14.42
CA ASP A 177 13.98 -16.90 -13.51
C ASP A 177 12.79 -16.93 -12.54
N ALA A 178 12.33 -15.76 -12.07
CA ALA A 178 11.18 -15.64 -11.19
C ALA A 178 9.86 -16.17 -11.80
N GLU A 179 9.76 -16.25 -13.13
CA GLU A 179 8.63 -16.93 -13.80
C GLU A 179 8.72 -18.46 -13.66
N GLU A 180 9.91 -19.04 -13.73
CA GLU A 180 10.12 -20.49 -13.50
C GLU A 180 9.72 -20.91 -12.07
N PHE A 181 9.84 -20.00 -11.10
CA PHE A 181 9.38 -20.22 -9.72
C PHE A 181 7.84 -20.15 -9.55
N GLN A 182 7.05 -19.74 -10.56
CA GLN A 182 5.58 -19.70 -10.44
C GLN A 182 4.94 -21.08 -10.20
N HIS A 183 5.60 -22.16 -10.63
CA HIS A 183 5.13 -23.54 -10.40
C HIS A 183 5.74 -24.21 -9.15
N LYS A 184 6.65 -23.52 -8.43
CA LYS A 184 7.36 -24.09 -7.27
C LYS A 184 6.60 -23.80 -5.98
N ARG A 185 6.70 -24.71 -5.00
CA ARG A 185 6.00 -24.60 -3.71
C ARG A 185 6.63 -23.50 -2.86
N PHE A 186 5.80 -22.66 -2.23
CA PHE A 186 6.20 -21.61 -1.31
C PHE A 186 5.44 -21.73 0.02
N LEU A 187 5.99 -21.14 1.09
CA LEU A 187 5.41 -21.16 2.43
C LEU A 187 4.15 -20.28 2.51
N VAL A 188 3.14 -20.79 3.22
CA VAL A 188 1.88 -20.09 3.52
C VAL A 188 1.50 -20.29 4.99
N LYS A 189 0.89 -19.28 5.61
CA LYS A 189 0.25 -19.39 6.92
C LYS A 189 -1.05 -20.17 6.76
N VAL A 190 -1.11 -21.37 7.34
CA VAL A 190 -2.28 -22.28 7.29
C VAL A 190 -3.24 -22.13 8.48
N GLY A 191 -2.85 -21.37 9.51
CA GLY A 191 -3.66 -21.14 10.69
C GLY A 191 -3.11 -20.02 11.56
N ASP A 192 -3.97 -19.47 12.40
CA ASP A 192 -3.61 -18.55 13.48
C ASP A 192 -3.93 -19.19 14.83
N VAL A 193 -2.95 -19.25 15.73
CA VAL A 193 -3.08 -19.93 17.03
C VAL A 193 -3.27 -18.89 18.12
N ASN A 194 -4.47 -18.82 18.69
CA ASN A 194 -4.68 -18.01 19.88
C ASN A 194 -3.96 -18.69 21.07
N GLN A 195 -2.87 -18.09 21.53
CA GLN A 195 -2.00 -18.65 22.57
C GLN A 195 -2.70 -18.80 23.94
N TRP A 196 -3.72 -17.98 24.22
CA TRP A 196 -4.46 -18.01 25.50
C TRP A 196 -5.54 -19.09 25.53
N THR A 197 -6.17 -19.39 24.40
CA THR A 197 -7.27 -20.38 24.31
C THR A 197 -6.85 -21.72 23.69
N GLY A 198 -5.69 -21.78 23.02
CA GLY A 198 -5.24 -22.91 22.21
C GLY A 198 -6.06 -23.16 20.94
N THR A 199 -7.00 -22.28 20.60
CA THR A 199 -7.86 -22.43 19.41
C THR A 199 -7.12 -22.01 18.15
N VAL A 200 -7.18 -22.84 17.10
CA VAL A 200 -6.59 -22.54 15.79
C VAL A 200 -7.67 -22.06 14.84
N THR A 201 -7.50 -20.85 14.32
CA THR A 201 -8.33 -20.30 13.23
C THR A 201 -7.69 -20.69 11.89
N PRO A 202 -8.29 -21.59 11.10
CA PRO A 202 -7.70 -22.01 9.83
C PRO A 202 -7.68 -20.86 8.83
N CYS A 203 -6.61 -20.74 8.06
CA CYS A 203 -6.48 -19.77 6.98
C CYS A 203 -5.57 -20.31 5.86
N CYS A 204 -5.42 -19.55 4.78
CA CYS A 204 -4.40 -19.83 3.77
C CYS A 204 -3.98 -18.49 3.17
N VAL A 205 -2.92 -17.90 3.73
CA VAL A 205 -2.43 -16.57 3.34
C VAL A 205 -0.90 -16.58 3.26
N LEU A 206 -0.34 -15.73 2.40
CA LEU A 206 1.09 -15.43 2.44
C LEU A 206 1.43 -14.78 3.79
N PRO A 207 2.60 -15.06 4.38
CA PRO A 207 3.18 -14.21 5.44
C PRO A 207 3.19 -12.76 5.00
N GLY A 208 2.79 -11.84 5.89
CA GLY A 208 2.57 -10.45 5.51
C GLY A 208 1.68 -9.69 6.48
N SER A 209 1.86 -8.38 6.50
CA SER A 209 1.11 -7.47 7.37
C SER A 209 0.66 -6.22 6.61
N LYS A 210 -0.22 -5.43 7.24
CA LYS A 210 -0.52 -4.07 6.75
C LYS A 210 0.68 -3.17 7.05
N ARG A 211 0.97 -2.24 6.14
CA ARG A 211 1.95 -1.17 6.40
C ARG A 211 1.47 -0.30 7.56
N ARG A 212 2.38 0.02 8.48
CA ARG A 212 2.21 1.04 9.52
C ARG A 212 2.31 2.44 8.88
N GLU A 213 2.04 3.45 9.69
CA GLU A 213 2.18 4.84 9.28
C GLU A 213 3.62 5.17 8.84
N GLN A 214 3.77 5.89 7.71
CA GLN A 214 5.06 6.28 7.11
C GLN A 214 6.05 5.13 6.83
N GLU A 215 5.65 3.88 7.05
CA GLU A 215 6.45 2.68 6.86
C GLU A 215 6.60 2.39 5.36
N THR A 216 7.83 2.34 4.82
CA THR A 216 8.07 1.94 3.43
C THR A 216 7.70 0.47 3.22
N PRO A 217 7.40 0.01 1.99
CA PRO A 217 7.13 -1.40 1.73
C PRO A 217 8.28 -2.33 2.18
N VAL A 218 9.52 -1.86 2.07
CA VAL A 218 10.74 -2.58 2.49
C VAL A 218 10.82 -2.67 4.02
N ALA A 219 10.62 -1.56 4.73
CA ALA A 219 10.63 -1.54 6.20
C ALA A 219 9.51 -2.42 6.79
N ALA A 220 8.32 -2.37 6.19
CA ALA A 220 7.21 -3.24 6.56
C ALA A 220 7.51 -4.73 6.34
N MET A 221 8.29 -5.06 5.30
CA MET A 221 8.69 -6.45 5.04
C MET A 221 9.76 -6.92 6.02
N GLY A 222 10.80 -6.11 6.28
CA GLY A 222 11.79 -6.42 7.33
C GLY A 222 11.11 -6.72 8.67
N ARG A 223 10.14 -5.88 9.05
CA ARG A 223 9.32 -6.11 10.25
C ARG A 223 8.49 -7.40 10.19
N VAL A 224 7.92 -7.80 9.05
CA VAL A 224 7.23 -9.11 8.93
C VAL A 224 8.20 -10.27 9.14
N ILE A 225 9.46 -10.13 8.70
CA ILE A 225 10.49 -11.15 8.93
C ILE A 225 10.82 -11.23 10.43
N ASP A 226 11.05 -10.08 11.07
CA ASP A 226 11.45 -9.98 12.48
C ASP A 226 10.33 -10.31 13.48
N GLU A 227 9.07 -9.95 13.18
CA GLU A 227 7.89 -10.18 14.03
C GLU A 227 7.20 -11.51 13.70
N ASP A 228 6.78 -11.72 12.45
CA ASP A 228 5.89 -12.84 12.07
C ASP A 228 6.64 -14.13 11.65
N LEU A 229 7.88 -13.99 11.14
CA LEU A 229 8.69 -15.11 10.64
C LEU A 229 9.93 -15.39 11.50
N ASN A 230 9.99 -14.84 12.71
CA ASN A 230 11.22 -14.68 13.50
C ASN A 230 12.07 -15.97 13.64
N ALA A 231 11.43 -17.12 13.75
CA ALA A 231 12.09 -18.42 13.86
C ALA A 231 13.00 -18.71 12.66
N MET A 232 12.56 -18.38 11.44
CA MET A 232 13.29 -18.60 10.20
C MET A 232 13.80 -17.30 9.57
N GLY A 233 13.60 -16.14 10.21
CA GLY A 233 13.93 -14.84 9.61
C GLY A 233 15.38 -14.71 9.19
N ALA A 234 16.31 -15.22 10.01
CA ALA A 234 17.74 -15.25 9.72
C ALA A 234 18.14 -16.22 8.57
N SER A 235 17.24 -17.11 8.13
CA SER A 235 17.45 -18.00 6.98
C SER A 235 16.73 -17.56 5.71
N ILE A 236 15.99 -16.44 5.76
CA ILE A 236 15.31 -15.88 4.59
C ILE A 236 16.25 -14.93 3.85
N GLU A 237 16.81 -15.43 2.76
CA GLU A 237 17.51 -14.63 1.76
C GLU A 237 16.47 -13.93 0.87
N TRP A 238 16.44 -12.61 0.87
CA TRP A 238 15.54 -11.83 0.01
C TRP A 238 16.20 -10.50 -0.36
N HIS A 239 15.80 -9.92 -1.48
CA HIS A 239 16.26 -8.61 -1.92
C HIS A 239 15.05 -7.71 -2.27
N PRO A 240 15.04 -6.41 -1.93
CA PRO A 240 13.89 -5.53 -2.18
C PRO A 240 13.44 -5.40 -3.64
N LEU A 241 14.28 -5.80 -4.60
CA LEU A 241 14.02 -5.69 -6.04
C LEU A 241 13.66 -7.02 -6.70
N VAL A 242 14.18 -8.13 -6.18
CA VAL A 242 14.07 -9.45 -6.82
C VAL A 242 12.70 -10.05 -6.51
N GLY A 243 11.96 -10.40 -7.56
CA GLY A 243 10.60 -10.92 -7.45
C GLY A 243 9.56 -9.97 -6.83
N ARG A 244 9.87 -8.66 -6.72
CA ARG A 244 8.89 -7.64 -6.29
C ARG A 244 7.75 -7.58 -7.30
N SER A 245 6.52 -7.78 -6.84
CA SER A 245 5.32 -7.68 -7.65
C SER A 245 4.25 -6.86 -6.92
N GLU A 246 3.52 -6.01 -7.65
CA GLU A 246 2.48 -5.16 -7.08
C GLU A 246 1.12 -5.53 -7.68
N THR A 247 0.14 -5.71 -6.80
CA THR A 247 -1.23 -6.09 -7.18
C THR A 247 -2.22 -5.17 -6.48
N ARG A 248 -3.20 -4.67 -7.25
CA ARG A 248 -4.27 -3.80 -6.73
C ARG A 248 -5.60 -4.51 -6.91
N THR A 249 -6.37 -4.65 -5.83
CA THR A 249 -7.69 -5.29 -5.88
C THR A 249 -8.73 -4.43 -5.16
N PHE A 250 -9.91 -4.27 -5.77
CA PHE A 250 -11.04 -3.62 -5.14
C PHE A 250 -11.93 -4.67 -4.46
N LYS A 251 -12.34 -4.40 -3.22
CA LYS A 251 -13.43 -5.13 -2.55
C LYS A 251 -14.40 -4.14 -1.94
N ASP A 252 -15.68 -4.51 -1.86
CA ASP A 252 -16.63 -3.75 -1.04
C ASP A 252 -16.30 -3.92 0.44
N SER A 253 -16.29 -2.82 1.20
CA SER A 253 -16.14 -2.88 2.65
C SER A 253 -17.51 -3.17 3.29
N PRO A 254 -17.68 -4.30 4.00
CA PRO A 254 -18.92 -4.55 4.75
C PRO A 254 -19.14 -3.51 5.86
N THR A 255 -18.04 -3.08 6.50
CA THR A 255 -18.04 -2.03 7.53
C THR A 255 -18.56 -0.71 6.97
N TYR A 256 -17.97 -0.23 5.88
CA TYR A 256 -18.21 1.14 5.41
C TYR A 256 -19.28 1.28 4.32
N GLY A 257 -19.58 0.21 3.56
CA GLY A 257 -20.55 0.25 2.45
C GLY A 257 -20.03 0.88 1.15
N PHE A 258 -18.70 1.00 0.99
CA PHE A 258 -18.07 1.49 -0.24
C PHE A 258 -16.76 0.75 -0.54
N LYS A 259 -16.16 0.99 -1.71
CA LYS A 259 -14.98 0.26 -2.19
C LYS A 259 -13.73 0.55 -1.35
N THR A 260 -13.02 -0.50 -0.97
CA THR A 260 -11.65 -0.45 -0.47
C THR A 260 -10.71 -1.00 -1.55
N MET A 261 -9.68 -0.23 -1.91
CA MET A 261 -8.56 -0.72 -2.70
C MET A 261 -7.51 -1.31 -1.75
N TYR A 262 -7.16 -2.56 -1.98
CA TYR A 262 -6.01 -3.21 -1.39
C TYR A 262 -4.85 -3.14 -2.38
N SER A 263 -3.85 -2.31 -2.08
CA SER A 263 -2.57 -2.33 -2.78
C SER A 263 -1.63 -3.28 -2.03
N ARG A 264 -1.21 -4.35 -2.69
CA ARG A 264 -0.31 -5.37 -2.11
C ARG A 264 1.01 -5.37 -2.86
N THR A 265 2.09 -5.05 -2.17
CA THR A 265 3.47 -5.33 -2.61
C THR A 265 3.84 -6.72 -2.11
N ALA A 266 4.13 -7.64 -3.02
CA ALA A 266 4.62 -8.97 -2.72
C ALA A 266 6.11 -9.07 -3.04
N TYR A 267 6.88 -9.65 -2.12
CA TYR A 267 8.31 -9.92 -2.26
C TYR A 267 8.55 -11.43 -2.42
N THR A 268 9.68 -11.80 -3.01
CA THR A 268 10.18 -13.18 -3.04
C THR A 268 11.36 -13.30 -2.08
N GLY A 269 11.35 -14.37 -1.29
CA GLY A 269 12.48 -14.79 -0.47
C GLY A 269 12.76 -16.28 -0.66
N PHE A 270 13.95 -16.71 -0.28
CA PHE A 270 14.45 -18.07 -0.38
C PHE A 270 14.99 -18.53 0.97
N THR A 271 14.91 -19.83 1.26
CA THR A 271 15.46 -20.44 2.48
C THR A 271 15.94 -21.85 2.18
N SER A 272 16.93 -22.35 2.93
CA SER A 272 17.38 -23.74 2.82
C SER A 272 16.52 -24.69 3.67
N VAL A 273 16.46 -25.96 3.27
CA VAL A 273 15.73 -27.02 4.01
C VAL A 273 16.38 -27.30 5.37
N GLU A 274 17.70 -27.23 5.45
CA GLU A 274 18.49 -27.50 6.66
C GLU A 274 18.19 -26.49 7.78
N GLN A 275 18.05 -25.20 7.43
CA GLN A 275 17.74 -24.14 8.38
C GLN A 275 16.29 -24.21 8.89
N LEU A 276 15.34 -24.63 8.04
CA LEU A 276 13.94 -24.83 8.44
C LEU A 276 13.77 -25.92 9.51
N GLY A 277 14.51 -27.04 9.38
CA GLY A 277 14.40 -28.19 10.28
C GLY A 277 14.89 -27.96 11.71
N THR A 278 15.74 -26.97 11.94
CA THR A 278 16.26 -26.59 13.27
C THR A 278 15.47 -25.44 13.92
N SER A 279 14.75 -24.68 13.10
CA SER A 279 14.07 -23.43 13.45
C SER A 279 12.63 -23.64 13.94
N ILE A 280 11.85 -24.45 13.22
CA ILE A 280 10.43 -24.65 13.55
C ILE A 280 10.34 -25.66 14.69
N ALA A 281 10.08 -25.16 15.90
CA ALA A 281 9.76 -26.00 17.04
C ALA A 281 8.64 -26.98 16.68
N THR A 282 8.94 -28.28 16.72
CA THR A 282 7.94 -29.32 16.51
C THR A 282 6.80 -29.14 17.52
N PRO A 283 5.53 -29.39 17.12
CA PRO A 283 4.42 -29.35 18.06
C PRO A 283 4.73 -30.23 19.27
N ARG A 284 4.60 -29.67 20.48
CA ARG A 284 4.86 -30.42 21.71
C ARG A 284 4.04 -31.71 21.72
N GLU A 285 4.61 -32.76 22.28
CA GLU A 285 3.92 -34.04 22.43
C GLU A 285 2.55 -33.82 23.11
N GLY A 286 1.47 -34.28 22.46
CA GLY A 286 0.09 -33.99 22.87
C GLY A 286 -0.56 -32.73 22.26
N PHE A 287 0.07 -32.02 21.32
CA PHE A 287 -0.56 -30.91 20.58
C PHE A 287 -1.69 -31.43 19.66
N ALA A 288 -2.91 -31.44 20.21
CA ALA A 288 -4.14 -31.74 19.51
C ALA A 288 -4.99 -30.46 19.35
N PRO A 289 -4.72 -29.61 18.33
CA PRO A 289 -5.41 -28.34 18.17
C PRO A 289 -6.91 -28.58 17.94
N ARG A 290 -7.74 -27.96 18.79
CA ARG A 290 -9.19 -27.99 18.59
C ARG A 290 -9.54 -27.07 17.43
N LEU A 291 -9.77 -27.67 16.26
CA LEU A 291 -10.39 -27.00 15.12
C LEU A 291 -11.79 -26.53 15.54
N THR A 292 -12.07 -25.25 15.40
CA THR A 292 -13.41 -24.71 15.63
C THR A 292 -14.36 -25.28 14.57
N ALA A 293 -15.44 -25.95 15.00
CA ALA A 293 -16.41 -26.55 14.09
C ALA A 293 -17.30 -25.51 13.37
N GLU A 294 -17.29 -24.24 13.80
CA GLU A 294 -17.82 -23.18 12.95
C GLU A 294 -17.00 -23.13 11.66
N PRO A 295 -17.63 -23.19 10.47
CA PRO A 295 -16.92 -22.93 9.23
C PRO A 295 -16.35 -21.53 9.36
N ALA A 296 -15.02 -21.42 9.39
CA ALA A 296 -14.34 -20.16 9.61
C ALA A 296 -14.96 -19.13 8.67
N ARG A 297 -15.68 -18.15 9.23
CA ARG A 297 -16.26 -17.04 8.48
C ARG A 297 -15.09 -16.42 7.75
N ALA A 298 -14.93 -16.76 6.47
CA ALA A 298 -13.67 -16.59 5.78
C ALA A 298 -13.28 -15.14 5.91
N ALA A 299 -12.30 -14.85 6.78
CA ALA A 299 -11.89 -13.49 7.04
C ALA A 299 -11.51 -12.94 5.66
N VAL A 300 -12.10 -11.82 5.24
CA VAL A 300 -12.25 -11.41 3.82
C VAL A 300 -10.91 -10.91 3.21
N TRP A 301 -9.81 -11.47 3.71
CA TRP A 301 -8.44 -11.53 3.24
C TRP A 301 -8.20 -12.69 2.28
N GLY A 302 -9.13 -13.66 2.20
CA GLY A 302 -9.20 -14.61 1.10
C GLY A 302 -9.22 -13.89 -0.25
N ALA A 303 -8.19 -14.12 -1.05
CA ALA A 303 -8.28 -13.96 -2.50
C ALA A 303 -8.72 -15.32 -3.04
N THR A 304 -10.01 -15.44 -3.39
CA THR A 304 -10.43 -16.49 -4.30
C THR A 304 -9.78 -16.22 -5.64
N TRP A 305 -8.67 -16.90 -5.92
CA TRP A 305 -8.06 -16.95 -7.25
C TRP A 305 -8.96 -17.80 -8.15
N SER A 306 -10.04 -17.20 -8.65
CA SER A 306 -10.70 -17.69 -9.85
C SER A 306 -9.94 -17.14 -11.05
N SER A 307 -9.06 -17.96 -11.65
CA SER A 307 -8.49 -17.70 -12.97
C SER A 307 -9.57 -17.87 -14.04
N SER A 308 -10.53 -16.94 -14.08
CA SER A 308 -11.54 -16.86 -15.15
C SER A 308 -11.01 -16.00 -16.28
N THR A 309 -10.04 -16.54 -17.02
CA THR A 309 -9.64 -16.00 -18.31
C THR A 309 -10.62 -16.52 -19.37
N ARG A 310 -11.58 -15.69 -19.77
CA ARG A 310 -12.34 -15.77 -21.03
C ARG A 310 -13.05 -14.45 -21.27
#